data_AF-A0AAN8RIX1-F1
#
_entry.id   AF-A0AAN8RIX1-F1
#
_cell.length_a   1.000
_cell.length_b   1.000
_cell.length_c   1.000
_cell.angle_alpha   90.00
_cell.angle_beta   90.00
_cell.angle_gamma   90.00
#
_symmetry.space_group_name_H-M   'P 1'
#
loop_
_entity.id
_entity.type
_entity.pdbx_description
1 polymer ?
#
loop_
_entity_poly.entity_id
_entity_poly.type
_entity_poly.pdbx_seq_one_letter_code
_entity_poly.pdbx_strand_id
1 'polypeptide(L)'
;MAATLRSRCSKVLAIGRNYADHIAELNNARPKQPFFFLKPPSSILEPSCGPVLCPRGVNLHYEVELGLVMGKKLRDFDEHDVKGAIDAIEGYVVGIDMTARNVQDEAKKKGLPWSTAKGFDTFTVLSKFIPRNKIPDPHEAELYLSINDAIRQQDSTNLMLFRIPRILAHLSQIMTIEEGDVVLTGTPKGVGPVKVGETMKAGIKIGGVEIDEGKINVDVVERPGPYIFKET
;
A
#
# COMPACT_ATOMS: atom_id res chain seq x y z
N MET A 1 14.56 22.94 -2.32
CA MET A 1 13.26 22.22 -2.43
C MET A 1 13.12 21.34 -1.19
N ALA A 2 11.93 21.23 -0.61
CA ALA A 2 11.70 20.26 0.47
C ALA A 2 11.96 18.84 -0.05
N ALA A 3 12.53 17.96 0.77
CA ALA A 3 12.77 16.56 0.41
C ALA A 3 11.42 15.87 0.12
N THR A 4 11.32 15.13 -0.99
CA THR A 4 10.10 14.37 -1.30
C THR A 4 10.01 13.11 -0.44
N LEU A 5 8.83 12.51 -0.33
CA LEU A 5 8.63 11.29 0.44
C LEU A 5 9.52 10.17 -0.11
N ARG A 6 9.64 10.07 -1.43
CA ARG A 6 10.54 9.11 -2.08
C ARG A 6 12.00 9.30 -1.69
N SER A 7 12.47 10.54 -1.57
CA SER A 7 13.90 10.83 -1.30
C SER A 7 14.33 10.52 0.14
N ARG A 8 13.39 10.53 1.09
CA ARG A 8 13.64 10.24 2.52
C ARG A 8 13.26 8.81 2.94
N CYS A 9 12.46 8.12 2.13
CA CYS A 9 12.01 6.77 2.43
C CYS A 9 13.14 5.77 2.15
N SER A 10 13.66 5.13 3.21
CA SER A 10 14.69 4.10 3.05
C SER A 10 14.09 2.79 2.54
N LYS A 11 12.85 2.48 2.97
CA LYS A 11 12.09 1.29 2.55
C LYS A 11 10.59 1.46 2.73
N VAL A 12 9.82 0.80 1.88
CA VAL A 12 8.38 0.62 2.06
C VAL A 12 8.15 -0.79 2.61
N LEU A 13 7.51 -0.89 3.77
CA LEU A 13 7.10 -2.15 4.40
C LEU A 13 5.60 -2.34 4.19
N ALA A 14 5.15 -3.55 3.84
CA ALA A 14 3.74 -3.80 3.60
C ALA A 14 3.30 -5.12 4.25
N ILE A 15 2.12 -5.13 4.85
CA ILE A 15 1.49 -6.32 5.41
C ILE A 15 0.56 -6.96 4.39
N GLY A 16 0.67 -8.28 4.19
CA GLY A 16 -0.30 -9.02 3.39
C GLY A 16 -1.48 -9.53 4.21
N ARG A 17 -2.66 -9.62 3.59
CA ARG A 17 -3.87 -10.25 4.15
C ARG A 17 -4.32 -9.66 5.50
N ASN A 18 -4.48 -8.33 5.55
CA ASN A 18 -4.88 -7.64 6.77
C ASN A 18 -6.38 -7.30 6.86
N TYR A 19 -7.22 -7.73 5.92
CA TYR A 19 -8.67 -7.53 5.95
C TYR A 19 -9.40 -8.87 5.80
N ALA A 20 -10.42 -9.11 6.62
CA ALA A 20 -11.13 -10.40 6.68
C ALA A 20 -11.79 -10.78 5.34
N ASP A 21 -12.51 -9.84 4.74
CA ASP A 21 -13.24 -10.10 3.50
C ASP A 21 -12.31 -10.29 2.29
N HIS A 22 -11.16 -9.62 2.29
CA HIS A 22 -10.13 -9.82 1.26
C HIS A 22 -9.50 -11.23 1.34
N ILE A 23 -9.40 -11.81 2.54
CA ILE A 23 -8.93 -13.20 2.72
C ILE A 23 -9.93 -14.19 2.11
N ALA A 24 -11.22 -13.95 2.30
CA ALA A 24 -12.28 -14.78 1.75
C ALA A 24 -12.31 -14.72 0.20
N GLU A 25 -12.14 -13.53 -0.38
CA GLU A 25 -12.06 -13.33 -1.83
C GLU A 25 -10.94 -14.17 -2.49
N LEU A 26 -9.81 -14.32 -1.81
CA LEU A 26 -8.67 -15.08 -2.31
C LEU A 26 -8.65 -16.56 -1.88
N ASN A 27 -9.74 -17.09 -1.31
CA ASN A 27 -9.83 -18.47 -0.79
C ASN A 27 -8.67 -18.87 0.14
N ASN A 28 -8.15 -17.92 0.92
CA ASN A 28 -7.02 -18.16 1.79
C ASN A 28 -7.46 -18.43 3.23
N ALA A 29 -6.70 -19.23 3.97
CA ALA A 29 -6.88 -19.33 5.42
C ALA A 29 -6.49 -18.01 6.10
N ARG A 30 -7.24 -17.61 7.14
CA ARG A 30 -6.89 -16.46 7.98
C ARG A 30 -5.49 -16.71 8.59
N PRO A 31 -4.51 -15.83 8.33
CA PRO A 31 -3.16 -16.07 8.81
C PRO A 31 -3.13 -15.95 10.33
N LYS A 32 -2.47 -16.90 11.01
CA LYS A 32 -2.31 -16.87 12.48
C LYS A 32 -1.34 -15.76 12.92
N GLN A 33 -0.42 -15.37 12.03
CA GLN A 33 0.57 -14.33 12.23
C GLN A 33 0.61 -13.43 10.99
N PRO A 34 0.87 -12.12 11.15
CA PRO A 34 1.08 -11.25 10.00
C PRO A 34 2.30 -11.70 9.20
N PHE A 35 2.29 -11.47 7.90
CA PHE A 35 3.48 -11.61 7.06
C PHE A 35 3.70 -10.33 6.26
N PHE A 36 4.95 -10.07 5.94
CA PHE A 36 5.37 -8.80 5.37
C PHE A 36 6.18 -8.99 4.10
N PHE A 37 6.17 -7.97 3.27
CA PHE A 37 7.05 -7.85 2.11
C PHE A 37 7.54 -6.40 2.00
N LEU A 38 8.62 -6.24 1.25
CA LEU A 38 9.21 -4.94 0.98
C LEU A 38 8.88 -4.49 -0.43
N LYS A 39 8.69 -3.17 -0.60
CA LYS A 39 8.72 -2.50 -1.91
C LYS A 39 9.92 -1.54 -1.93
N PRO A 40 10.69 -1.49 -3.03
CA PRO A 40 11.83 -0.60 -3.13
C PRO A 40 11.35 0.85 -3.25
N PRO A 41 12.08 1.86 -2.70
CA PRO A 41 11.73 3.26 -2.88
C PRO A 41 11.67 3.71 -4.36
N SER A 42 12.35 3.01 -5.27
CA SER A 42 12.24 3.23 -6.72
C SER A 42 10.84 2.97 -7.29
N SER A 43 10.03 2.14 -6.62
CA SER A 43 8.65 1.88 -7.01
C SER A 43 7.67 3.02 -6.65
N ILE A 44 8.10 3.98 -5.82
CA ILE A 44 7.25 5.08 -5.39
C ILE A 44 6.94 6.01 -6.57
N LEU A 45 5.65 6.15 -6.87
CA LEU A 45 5.08 7.15 -7.76
C LEU A 45 4.38 8.22 -6.92
N GLU A 46 4.96 9.41 -6.86
CA GLU A 46 4.41 10.56 -6.17
C GLU A 46 3.38 11.30 -7.05
N PRO A 47 2.48 12.12 -6.46
CA PRO A 47 1.47 12.84 -7.21
C PRO A 47 2.10 13.72 -8.31
N SER A 48 1.52 13.69 -9.51
CA SER A 48 1.98 14.45 -10.68
C SER A 48 3.37 14.05 -11.23
N CYS A 49 3.95 12.93 -10.79
CA CYS A 49 5.23 12.43 -11.31
C CYS A 49 5.12 11.47 -12.52
N GLY A 50 3.91 11.32 -13.07
CA GLY A 50 3.65 10.49 -14.25
C GLY A 50 2.59 9.41 -14.00
N PRO A 51 2.41 8.51 -14.97
CA PRO A 51 1.44 7.42 -14.90
C PRO A 51 2.01 6.17 -14.19
N VAL A 52 1.12 5.23 -13.87
CA VAL A 52 1.52 3.85 -13.54
C VAL A 52 1.93 3.13 -14.82
N LEU A 53 3.09 2.48 -14.80
CA LEU A 53 3.68 1.77 -15.93
C LEU A 53 3.37 0.27 -15.84
N CYS A 54 2.43 -0.21 -16.66
CA CYS A 54 2.08 -1.62 -16.76
C CYS A 54 3.07 -2.38 -17.67
N PRO A 55 3.89 -3.32 -17.15
CA PRO A 55 4.79 -4.09 -17.99
C PRO A 55 4.04 -5.02 -18.96
N ARG A 56 4.56 -5.21 -20.17
CA ARG A 56 3.94 -6.11 -21.16
C ARG A 56 3.82 -7.54 -20.62
N GLY A 57 2.67 -8.16 -20.84
CA GLY A 57 2.38 -9.52 -20.36
C GLY A 57 2.02 -9.61 -18.87
N VAL A 58 1.95 -8.49 -18.14
CA VAL A 58 1.56 -8.48 -16.72
C VAL A 58 0.06 -8.28 -16.56
N ASN A 59 -0.56 -9.07 -15.68
CA ASN A 59 -1.91 -8.82 -15.18
C ASN A 59 -1.80 -7.90 -13.94
N LEU A 60 -2.00 -6.60 -14.15
CA LEU A 60 -1.78 -5.57 -13.14
C LEU A 60 -3.01 -5.39 -12.26
N HIS A 61 -2.85 -5.57 -10.94
CA HIS A 61 -3.93 -5.42 -9.96
C HIS A 61 -3.69 -4.22 -9.05
N TYR A 62 -4.77 -3.54 -8.67
CA TYR A 62 -4.77 -2.47 -7.68
C TYR A 62 -5.13 -3.00 -6.29
N GLU A 63 -4.55 -2.39 -5.26
CA GLU A 63 -4.81 -2.70 -3.84
C GLU A 63 -4.73 -1.37 -3.07
N VAL A 64 -5.86 -0.69 -2.81
CA VAL A 64 -5.88 0.57 -2.03
C VAL A 64 -5.56 0.30 -0.57
N GLU A 65 -4.68 1.09 0.04
CA GLU A 65 -4.23 0.91 1.42
C GLU A 65 -4.04 2.25 2.15
N LEU A 66 -4.15 2.23 3.48
CA LEU A 66 -3.65 3.32 4.32
C LEU A 66 -2.14 3.13 4.49
N GLY A 67 -1.37 4.16 4.16
CA GLY A 67 0.06 4.23 4.41
C GLY A 67 0.39 5.09 5.63
N LEU A 68 1.28 4.58 6.48
CA LEU A 68 1.83 5.28 7.63
C LEU A 68 3.18 5.84 7.25
N VAL A 69 3.36 7.15 7.42
CA VAL A 69 4.64 7.80 7.20
C VAL A 69 5.32 7.96 8.54
N MET A 70 6.44 7.26 8.72
CA MET A 70 7.08 7.12 10.03
C MET A 70 7.91 8.36 10.35
N GLY A 71 7.64 8.98 11.51
CA GLY A 71 8.37 10.15 12.00
C GLY A 71 9.37 9.82 13.12
N LYS A 72 9.39 8.57 13.58
CA LYS A 72 10.32 8.09 14.59
C LYS A 72 10.86 6.72 14.22
N LYS A 73 12.12 6.50 14.58
CA LYS A 73 12.73 5.18 14.56
C LYS A 73 12.04 4.25 15.55
N LEU A 74 11.63 3.06 15.11
CA LEU A 74 11.12 1.99 15.97
C LEU A 74 11.97 0.72 15.82
N ARG A 75 12.35 0.14 16.96
CA ARG A 75 13.04 -1.14 17.05
C ARG A 75 12.54 -1.85 18.30
N ASP A 76 12.20 -3.13 18.17
CA ASP A 76 11.74 -3.96 19.29
C ASP A 76 10.59 -3.29 20.10
N PHE A 77 9.66 -2.64 19.38
CA PHE A 77 8.55 -1.86 19.95
C PHE A 77 7.48 -2.75 20.60
N ASP A 78 6.91 -2.30 21.72
CA ASP A 78 5.84 -2.99 22.45
C ASP A 78 4.47 -2.73 21.82
N GLU A 79 3.75 -3.78 21.41
CA GLU A 79 2.42 -3.64 20.81
C GLU A 79 1.36 -3.07 21.77
N HIS A 80 1.60 -3.11 23.08
CA HIS A 80 0.71 -2.55 24.09
C HIS A 80 0.85 -1.02 24.24
N ASP A 81 1.92 -0.41 23.73
CA ASP A 81 2.08 1.05 23.70
C ASP A 81 1.32 1.69 22.52
N VAL A 82 -0.01 1.67 22.60
CA VAL A 82 -0.87 2.23 21.55
C VAL A 82 -0.56 3.71 21.28
N LYS A 83 -0.31 4.50 22.34
CA LYS A 83 -0.02 5.92 22.18
C LYS A 83 1.32 6.14 21.50
N GLY A 84 2.36 5.41 21.89
CA GLY A 84 3.68 5.47 21.25
C GLY A 84 3.63 5.09 19.78
N ALA A 85 2.82 4.10 19.42
CA ALA A 85 2.63 3.70 18.02
C ALA A 85 2.06 4.85 17.18
N ILE A 86 1.02 5.53 17.67
CA ILE A 86 0.40 6.67 16.99
C ILE A 86 1.31 7.92 17.01
N ASP A 87 2.09 8.12 18.07
CA ASP A 87 3.07 9.21 18.19
C ASP A 87 4.36 8.99 17.39
N ALA A 88 4.60 7.78 16.89
CA ALA A 88 5.70 7.47 15.98
C ALA A 88 5.39 7.79 14.52
N ILE A 89 4.11 8.01 14.20
CA ILE A 89 3.63 8.35 12.86
C ILE A 89 3.69 9.87 12.70
N GLU A 90 4.39 10.35 11.67
CA GLU A 90 4.43 11.77 11.30
C GLU A 90 3.12 12.21 10.64
N GLY A 91 2.57 11.33 9.81
CA GLY A 91 1.31 11.51 9.11
C GLY A 91 1.00 10.31 8.23
N TYR A 92 0.09 10.50 7.29
CA TYR A 92 -0.49 9.42 6.51
C TYR A 92 -0.40 9.69 5.02
N VAL A 93 -0.60 8.66 4.22
CA VAL A 93 -0.84 8.73 2.78
C VAL A 93 -1.90 7.70 2.42
N VAL A 94 -2.64 7.93 1.35
CA VAL A 94 -3.32 6.84 0.63
C VAL A 94 -2.30 6.21 -0.29
N GLY A 95 -2.24 4.88 -0.28
CA GLY A 95 -1.39 4.09 -1.16
C GLY A 95 -2.20 3.24 -2.12
N ILE A 96 -1.66 2.97 -3.30
CA ILE A 96 -2.09 1.85 -4.14
C ILE A 96 -0.89 0.90 -4.28
N ASP A 97 -1.00 -0.26 -3.64
CA ASP A 97 -0.03 -1.35 -3.76
C ASP A 97 -0.29 -2.12 -5.06
N MET A 98 0.36 -1.69 -6.13
CA MET A 98 0.23 -2.37 -7.41
C MET A 98 0.91 -3.74 -7.37
N THR A 99 0.19 -4.74 -7.88
CA THR A 99 0.67 -6.12 -7.95
C THR A 99 0.64 -6.63 -9.37
N ALA A 100 1.77 -7.14 -9.87
CA ALA A 100 1.81 -7.98 -11.05
C ALA A 100 1.29 -9.38 -10.68
N ARG A 101 -0.03 -9.60 -10.78
CA ARG A 101 -0.70 -10.76 -10.18
C ARG A 101 -0.19 -12.09 -10.72
N ASN A 102 -0.07 -12.21 -12.04
CA ASN A 102 0.44 -13.43 -12.68
C ASN A 102 1.90 -13.73 -12.31
N VAL A 103 2.75 -12.69 -12.21
CA VAL A 103 4.12 -12.82 -11.71
C VAL A 103 4.14 -13.30 -10.26
N GLN A 104 3.25 -12.75 -9.42
CA GLN A 104 3.11 -13.15 -8.02
C GLN A 104 2.66 -14.61 -7.90
N ASP A 105 1.72 -15.04 -8.73
CA ASP A 105 1.18 -16.39 -8.67
C ASP A 105 2.19 -17.43 -9.14
N GLU A 106 2.99 -17.14 -10.16
CA GLU A 106 4.14 -17.97 -10.53
C GLU A 106 5.17 -18.05 -9.38
N ALA A 107 5.50 -16.91 -8.75
CA ALA A 107 6.43 -16.88 -7.62
C ALA A 107 5.92 -17.72 -6.44
N LYS A 108 4.62 -17.64 -6.11
CA LYS A 108 4.00 -18.48 -5.07
C LYS A 108 4.11 -19.97 -5.40
N LYS A 109 3.79 -20.37 -6.65
CA LYS A 109 3.86 -21.77 -7.08
C LYS A 109 5.27 -22.33 -6.99
N LYS A 110 6.29 -21.51 -7.28
CA LYS A 110 7.71 -21.90 -7.27
C LYS A 110 8.41 -21.66 -5.93
N GLY A 111 7.73 -21.08 -4.94
CA GLY A 111 8.36 -20.70 -3.66
C GLY A 111 9.41 -19.59 -3.78
N LEU A 112 9.25 -18.68 -4.76
CA LEU A 112 10.18 -17.58 -5.03
C LEU A 112 9.75 -16.26 -4.35
N PRO A 113 10.69 -15.31 -4.17
CA PRO A 113 10.39 -13.99 -3.58
C PRO A 113 9.39 -13.16 -4.41
N TRP A 114 8.64 -12.28 -3.74
CA TRP A 114 7.64 -11.41 -4.38
C TRP A 114 8.20 -10.07 -4.86
N SER A 115 9.50 -9.82 -4.70
CA SER A 115 10.12 -8.52 -5.00
C SER A 115 9.86 -8.05 -6.43
N THR A 116 9.87 -8.96 -7.41
CA THR A 116 9.55 -8.63 -8.81
C THR A 116 8.07 -8.30 -8.97
N ALA A 117 7.17 -9.08 -8.36
CA ALA A 117 5.73 -8.88 -8.48
C ALA A 117 5.21 -7.59 -7.81
N LYS A 118 5.90 -7.13 -6.77
CA LYS A 118 5.52 -5.96 -5.96
C LYS A 118 6.40 -4.72 -6.22
N GLY A 119 7.57 -4.86 -6.86
CA GLY A 119 8.62 -3.84 -6.84
C GLY A 119 8.99 -3.19 -8.17
N PHE A 120 8.19 -3.37 -9.24
CA PHE A 120 8.40 -2.60 -10.47
C PHE A 120 8.34 -1.09 -10.21
N ASP A 121 9.01 -0.31 -11.07
CA ASP A 121 8.85 1.15 -11.06
C ASP A 121 7.36 1.51 -11.10
N THR A 122 6.96 2.55 -10.36
CA THR A 122 5.57 3.03 -10.23
C THR A 122 4.57 2.11 -9.52
N PHE A 123 5.00 0.99 -8.94
CA PHE A 123 4.09 0.06 -8.26
C PHE A 123 3.70 0.44 -6.81
N THR A 124 4.24 1.54 -6.28
CA THR A 124 3.80 2.14 -5.01
C THR A 124 3.25 3.53 -5.30
N VAL A 125 1.98 3.64 -5.68
CA VAL A 125 1.36 4.95 -5.92
C VAL A 125 0.99 5.56 -4.58
N LEU A 126 1.43 6.79 -4.31
CA LEU A 126 1.13 7.47 -3.05
C LEU A 126 0.42 8.80 -3.31
N SER A 127 -0.52 9.15 -2.43
CA SER A 127 -1.16 10.47 -2.40
C SER A 127 -0.17 11.56 -1.92
N LYS A 128 -0.66 12.80 -1.78
CA LYS A 128 0.08 13.80 -1.02
C LYS A 128 0.11 13.38 0.45
N PHE A 129 1.12 13.87 1.18
CA PHE A 129 1.21 13.70 2.63
C PHE A 129 0.00 14.32 3.32
N ILE A 130 -0.64 13.53 4.18
CA ILE A 130 -1.78 13.94 5.02
C ILE A 130 -1.24 14.18 6.44
N PRO A 131 -1.29 15.43 6.95
CA PRO A 131 -0.89 15.72 8.31
C PRO A 131 -1.67 14.87 9.32
N ARG A 132 -0.99 14.36 10.36
CA ARG A 132 -1.59 13.46 11.36
C ARG A 132 -2.89 13.99 11.96
N ASN A 133 -2.98 15.30 12.23
CA ASN A 133 -4.16 15.92 12.82
C ASN A 133 -5.42 15.89 11.93
N LYS A 134 -5.30 15.62 10.62
CA LYS A 134 -6.45 15.44 9.73
C LYS A 134 -7.09 14.05 9.84
N ILE A 135 -6.41 13.09 10.48
CA ILE A 135 -6.92 11.74 10.73
C ILE A 135 -6.80 11.48 12.24
N PRO A 136 -7.80 11.89 13.04
CA PRO A 136 -7.76 11.76 14.50
C PRO A 136 -7.66 10.30 14.97
N ASP A 137 -8.37 9.41 14.28
CA ASP A 137 -8.30 7.96 14.49
C ASP A 137 -8.05 7.26 13.14
N PRO A 138 -6.84 6.71 12.90
CA PRO A 138 -6.52 6.01 11.66
C PRO A 138 -7.22 4.65 11.53
N HIS A 139 -7.94 4.21 12.57
CA HIS A 139 -8.77 3.01 12.52
C HIS A 139 -10.21 3.30 12.10
N GLU A 140 -10.65 4.55 12.00
CA GLU A 140 -12.01 4.92 11.55
C GLU A 140 -12.01 5.66 10.21
N ALA A 141 -11.00 5.42 9.38
CA ALA A 141 -10.91 5.95 8.03
C ALA A 141 -11.62 5.05 7.02
N GLU A 142 -12.34 5.65 6.07
CA GLU A 142 -12.86 4.94 4.89
C GLU A 142 -11.91 5.15 3.72
N LEU A 143 -11.39 4.07 3.15
CA LEU A 143 -10.60 4.08 1.92
C LEU A 143 -11.49 3.74 0.74
N TYR A 144 -11.21 4.32 -0.42
CA TYR A 144 -11.91 3.96 -1.66
C TYR A 144 -10.98 3.98 -2.87
N LEU A 145 -11.35 3.21 -3.89
CA LEU A 145 -10.73 3.21 -5.21
C LEU A 145 -11.76 2.94 -6.30
N SER A 146 -11.70 3.72 -7.39
CA SER A 146 -12.48 3.51 -8.62
C SER A 146 -11.58 3.40 -9.85
N ILE A 147 -12.09 2.69 -10.85
CA ILE A 147 -11.51 2.58 -12.19
C ILE A 147 -12.50 3.22 -13.16
N ASN A 148 -12.09 4.26 -13.89
CA ASN A 148 -12.96 5.02 -14.79
C ASN A 148 -14.30 5.39 -14.10
N ASP A 149 -14.21 5.91 -12.88
CA ASP A 149 -15.33 6.34 -12.02
C ASP A 149 -16.22 5.21 -11.45
N ALA A 150 -16.02 3.96 -11.82
CA ALA A 150 -16.70 2.83 -11.19
C ALA A 150 -15.97 2.39 -9.91
N ILE A 151 -16.60 2.56 -8.74
CA ILE A 151 -16.07 2.11 -7.44
C ILE A 151 -15.79 0.60 -7.48
N ARG A 152 -14.60 0.23 -7.03
CA ARG A 152 -14.13 -1.16 -6.96
C ARG A 152 -13.80 -1.60 -5.53
N GLN A 153 -13.14 -0.73 -4.78
CA GLN A 153 -12.87 -0.93 -3.37
C GLN A 153 -13.46 0.24 -2.59
N GLN A 154 -14.15 -0.06 -1.50
CA GLN A 154 -14.58 0.94 -0.53
C GLN A 154 -14.83 0.24 0.80
N ASP A 155 -14.03 0.55 1.81
CA ASP A 155 -14.19 -0.06 3.12
C ASP A 155 -13.49 0.72 4.24
N SER A 156 -13.82 0.39 5.48
CA SER A 156 -13.25 1.03 6.68
C SER A 156 -11.98 0.32 7.17
N THR A 157 -11.00 1.10 7.60
CA THR A 157 -9.80 0.63 8.30
C THR A 157 -10.10 -0.05 9.64
N ASN A 158 -11.34 0.06 10.15
CA ASN A 158 -11.72 -0.63 11.38
C ASN A 158 -11.76 -2.15 11.20
N LEU A 159 -11.86 -2.62 9.94
CA LEU A 159 -11.84 -4.03 9.57
C LEU A 159 -10.44 -4.65 9.51
N MET A 160 -9.39 -3.88 9.80
CA MET A 160 -8.03 -4.40 9.92
C MET A 160 -7.96 -5.53 10.97
N LEU A 161 -7.47 -6.70 10.56
CA LEU A 161 -7.30 -7.86 11.41
C LEU A 161 -6.18 -7.67 12.44
N PHE A 162 -5.07 -7.09 11.98
CA PHE A 162 -3.94 -6.67 12.79
C PHE A 162 -3.92 -5.15 12.82
N ARG A 163 -4.12 -4.58 14.01
CA ARG A 163 -4.15 -3.13 14.23
C ARG A 163 -2.73 -2.53 14.14
N ILE A 164 -2.65 -1.22 13.91
CA ILE A 164 -1.39 -0.50 13.67
C ILE A 164 -0.32 -0.76 14.74
N PRO A 165 -0.60 -0.72 16.07
CA PRO A 165 0.42 -1.02 17.08
C PRO A 165 1.05 -2.40 16.90
N ARG A 166 0.23 -3.42 16.60
CA ARG A 166 0.71 -4.79 16.35
C ARG A 166 1.52 -4.90 15.06
N ILE A 167 1.13 -4.19 14.00
CA ILE A 167 1.89 -4.12 12.74
C ILE A 167 3.29 -3.55 13.02
N LEU A 168 3.37 -2.39 13.68
CA LEU A 168 4.63 -1.70 13.95
C LEU A 168 5.52 -2.50 14.90
N ALA A 169 4.95 -3.07 15.97
CA ALA A 169 5.67 -3.94 16.90
C ALA A 169 6.31 -5.12 16.17
N HIS A 170 5.52 -5.90 15.41
CA HIS A 170 6.02 -7.08 14.72
C HIS A 170 7.09 -6.72 13.67
N LEU A 171 6.87 -5.66 12.88
CA LEU A 171 7.87 -5.19 11.93
C LEU A 171 9.17 -4.80 12.63
N SER A 172 9.09 -4.03 13.71
CA SER A 172 10.25 -3.50 14.43
C SER A 172 11.12 -4.57 15.12
N GLN A 173 10.56 -5.77 15.37
CA GLN A 173 11.28 -6.94 15.87
C GLN A 173 12.06 -7.67 14.76
N ILE A 174 11.63 -7.54 13.51
CA ILE A 174 12.30 -8.15 12.34
C ILE A 174 13.36 -7.19 11.79
N MET A 175 12.98 -5.93 11.61
CA MET A 175 13.84 -4.89 11.06
C MET A 175 13.46 -3.53 11.62
N THR A 176 14.48 -2.71 11.94
CA THR A 176 14.26 -1.34 12.40
C THR A 176 13.45 -0.56 11.37
N ILE A 177 12.37 0.08 11.82
CA ILE A 177 11.62 1.07 11.05
C ILE A 177 12.34 2.40 11.27
N GLU A 178 12.79 3.06 10.20
CA GLU A 178 13.51 4.33 10.28
C GLU A 178 12.56 5.50 10.04
N GLU A 179 12.99 6.70 10.44
CA GLU A 179 12.28 7.92 10.06
C GLU A 179 12.22 8.06 8.53
N GLY A 180 11.05 8.45 8.00
CA GLY A 180 10.79 8.57 6.58
C GLY A 180 10.29 7.29 5.91
N ASP A 181 10.40 6.12 6.55
CA ASP A 181 9.85 4.88 6.01
C ASP A 181 8.32 4.93 5.88
N VAL A 182 7.80 4.15 4.94
CA VAL A 182 6.36 4.01 4.72
C VAL A 182 5.91 2.59 5.09
N VAL A 183 4.85 2.49 5.89
CA VAL A 183 4.21 1.21 6.23
C VAL A 183 2.83 1.15 5.59
N LEU A 184 2.62 0.25 4.64
CA LEU A 184 1.32 -0.04 4.05
C LEU A 184 0.59 -1.11 4.89
N THR A 185 -0.69 -0.89 5.15
CA THR A 185 -1.45 -1.57 6.21
C THR A 185 -2.43 -2.65 5.71
N GLY A 186 -2.31 -3.04 4.44
CA GLY A 186 -3.16 -4.00 3.76
C GLY A 186 -4.36 -3.36 3.08
N THR A 187 -4.96 -4.12 2.16
CA THR A 187 -6.07 -3.68 1.31
C THR A 187 -7.40 -4.36 1.69
N PRO A 188 -8.54 -3.65 1.56
CA PRO A 188 -9.87 -4.26 1.70
C PRO A 188 -10.23 -5.14 0.49
N LYS A 189 -11.42 -5.75 0.53
CA LYS A 189 -11.96 -6.55 -0.60
C LYS A 189 -12.11 -5.75 -1.89
N GLY A 190 -12.27 -6.46 -3.01
CA GLY A 190 -12.53 -5.86 -4.33
C GLY A 190 -11.27 -5.61 -5.14
N VAL A 191 -10.19 -6.31 -4.80
CA VAL A 191 -8.93 -6.30 -5.56
C VAL A 191 -9.19 -6.83 -6.96
N GLY A 192 -8.71 -6.12 -7.96
CA GLY A 192 -9.03 -6.45 -9.34
C GLY A 192 -8.02 -5.90 -10.35
N PRO A 193 -8.17 -6.31 -11.62
CA PRO A 193 -7.29 -5.87 -12.69
C PRO A 193 -7.56 -4.42 -13.08
N VAL A 194 -6.50 -3.73 -13.51
CA VAL A 194 -6.56 -2.46 -14.26
C VAL A 194 -5.76 -2.61 -15.56
N LYS A 195 -6.25 -1.99 -16.62
CA LYS A 195 -5.69 -2.08 -17.98
C LYS A 195 -5.02 -0.78 -18.40
N VAL A 196 -4.11 -0.91 -19.35
CA VAL A 196 -3.54 0.24 -20.06
C VAL A 196 -4.66 1.07 -20.69
N GLY A 197 -4.61 2.38 -20.49
CA GLY A 197 -5.61 3.35 -20.94
C GLY A 197 -6.72 3.63 -19.91
N GLU A 198 -6.76 2.93 -18.78
CA GLU A 198 -7.70 3.23 -17.69
C GLU A 198 -7.09 4.20 -16.66
N THR A 199 -7.97 4.94 -15.99
CA THR A 199 -7.60 5.86 -14.91
C THR A 199 -8.06 5.32 -13.57
N MET A 200 -7.16 5.33 -12.59
CA MET A 200 -7.45 5.00 -11.20
C MET A 200 -7.65 6.28 -10.39
N LYS A 201 -8.74 6.31 -9.61
CA LYS A 201 -8.95 7.34 -8.58
C LYS A 201 -9.04 6.65 -7.24
N ALA A 202 -8.36 7.19 -6.23
CA ALA A 202 -8.42 6.67 -4.87
C ALA A 202 -8.41 7.82 -3.87
N GLY A 203 -8.86 7.54 -2.64
CA GLY A 203 -8.88 8.54 -1.60
C GLY A 203 -9.30 7.98 -0.25
N ILE A 204 -9.49 8.90 0.68
CA ILE A 204 -9.82 8.63 2.07
C ILE A 204 -10.87 9.61 2.57
N LYS A 205 -11.81 9.12 3.38
CA LYS A 205 -12.81 9.93 4.08
C LYS A 205 -12.75 9.70 5.58
N ILE A 206 -12.96 10.77 6.35
CA ILE A 206 -13.07 10.76 7.81
C ILE A 206 -14.45 11.30 8.17
N GLY A 207 -15.27 10.50 8.85
CA GLY A 207 -16.65 10.89 9.18
C GLY A 207 -17.49 11.26 7.96
N GLY A 208 -17.24 10.60 6.82
CA GLY A 208 -17.90 10.88 5.53
C GLY A 208 -17.35 12.08 4.75
N VAL A 209 -16.40 12.84 5.33
CA VAL A 209 -15.76 13.99 4.68
C VAL A 209 -14.47 13.56 4.00
N GLU A 210 -14.33 13.88 2.73
CA GLU A 210 -13.14 13.56 1.93
C GLU A 210 -11.93 14.43 2.32
N ILE A 211 -10.75 13.81 2.41
CA ILE A 211 -9.49 14.51 2.67
C ILE A 211 -8.76 14.77 1.35
N ASP A 212 -8.62 16.05 0.99
CA ASP A 212 -8.07 16.46 -0.31
C ASP A 212 -6.64 15.97 -0.56
N GLU A 213 -5.77 15.97 0.46
CA GLU A 213 -4.40 15.47 0.31
C GLU A 213 -4.32 13.97 0.01
N GLY A 214 -5.34 13.21 0.42
CA GLY A 214 -5.43 11.77 0.18
C GLY A 214 -5.85 11.41 -1.25
N LYS A 215 -6.26 12.38 -2.07
CA LYS A 215 -6.72 12.12 -3.43
C LYS A 215 -5.59 11.65 -4.33
N ILE A 216 -5.87 10.57 -5.06
CA ILE A 216 -5.05 10.05 -6.15
C ILE A 216 -5.91 10.08 -7.42
N ASN A 217 -5.31 10.53 -8.52
CA ASN A 217 -5.84 10.40 -9.87
C ASN A 217 -4.66 10.08 -10.79
N VAL A 218 -4.60 8.86 -11.31
CA VAL A 218 -3.43 8.37 -12.05
C VAL A 218 -3.85 7.48 -13.21
N ASP A 219 -3.25 7.74 -14.37
CA ASP A 219 -3.47 6.94 -15.57
C ASP A 219 -2.55 5.72 -15.57
N VAL A 220 -3.01 4.64 -16.20
CA VAL A 220 -2.21 3.45 -16.45
C VAL A 220 -1.77 3.44 -17.91
N VAL A 221 -0.47 3.39 -18.15
CA VAL A 221 0.12 3.32 -19.49
C VAL A 221 0.98 2.07 -19.64
N GLU A 222 1.20 1.62 -20.86
CA GLU A 222 2.15 0.53 -21.08
C GLU A 222 3.57 0.98 -20.75
N ARG A 223 4.32 0.16 -20.01
CA ARG A 223 5.70 0.44 -19.65
C ARG A 223 6.57 0.42 -20.91
N PRO A 224 7.32 1.49 -21.22
CA PRO A 224 8.30 1.44 -22.30
C PRO A 224 9.48 0.54 -21.91
N GLY A 225 10.07 -0.12 -22.90
CA GLY A 225 11.30 -0.90 -22.73
C GLY A 225 11.15 -2.40 -23.07
N PRO A 226 12.24 -3.17 -22.92
CA PRO A 226 12.33 -4.53 -23.48
C PRO A 226 11.62 -5.60 -22.65
N TYR A 227 11.28 -5.32 -21.38
CA TYR A 227 10.69 -6.32 -20.50
C TYR A 227 9.32 -6.79 -21.01
N ILE A 228 9.14 -8.11 -21.06
CA ILE A 228 7.86 -8.76 -21.33
C ILE A 228 7.79 -9.97 -20.39
N PHE A 229 6.75 -10.05 -19.57
CA PHE A 229 6.51 -11.24 -18.78
C PHE A 229 5.90 -12.35 -19.66
N LYS A 230 6.43 -13.56 -19.51
CA LYS A 230 5.88 -14.80 -20.08
C LYS A 230 5.99 -15.85 -18.99
N GLU A 231 4.90 -16.57 -18.74
CA GLU A 231 4.90 -17.65 -17.75
C GLU A 231 5.89 -18.74 -18.17
N THR A 232 6.54 -19.36 -17.17
CA THR A 232 7.52 -20.44 -17.38
C THR A 232 7.21 -21.69 -16.60
#